data_AF-A0A183VB01-F1
#
_entry.id   AF-A0A183VB01-F1
#
_cell.length_a   1.000
_cell.length_b   1.000
_cell.length_c   1.000
_cell.angle_alpha   90.00
_cell.angle_beta   90.00
_cell.angle_gamma   90.00
#
_symmetry.space_group_name_H-M   'P 1'
#
loop_
_entity.id
_entity.type
_entity.pdbx_description
1 polymer ?
#
loop_
_entity_poly.entity_id
_entity_poly.type
_entity_poly.pdbx_seq_one_letter_code
_entity_poly.pdbx_strand_id
1 'polypeptide(L)'
;MDCDSSQHLCKNGATCVNIRPDISTKRFKCICINGFDGDYCEHNVDDCADNLCELGSKCIDGIAKYTCDCPLGKIGVFCQLDDPCVLEPCKAGSECVVDTASGTYQCECQKGYTGRHCSEDINECELCPSEYKGRNCMQHVNLCEVNPCRFYGDLCEHKCVYGSRDAICIEYELNLKQIDSDVPQAIKQFCEDHKCETKIGNGVCDSECNHYECEFDGGDCSALTKPFSSCATPSFCARVFHDSKCDPACASEECLFDGFDCAARIERCPFEELCKAHYANGICDDICNTALCLYDGGDCADREHSKNSKVRVSLALHLI
;
A
#
# COMPACT_ATOMS: atom_id res chain seq x y z
N MET A 1 -2.06 -25.88 -64.93
CA MET A 1 -1.85 -24.94 -63.82
C MET A 1 -0.36 -24.71 -63.73
N ASP A 2 0.04 -23.45 -63.74
CA ASP A 2 1.41 -22.94 -63.66
C ASP A 2 1.47 -21.90 -62.53
N CYS A 3 2.66 -21.54 -62.05
CA CYS A 3 2.80 -20.62 -60.92
C CYS A 3 2.13 -19.25 -61.16
N ASP A 4 2.03 -18.81 -62.42
CA ASP A 4 1.42 -17.52 -62.79
C ASP A 4 -0.12 -17.55 -62.82
N SER A 5 -0.74 -18.74 -62.78
CA SER A 5 -2.19 -18.92 -62.99
C SER A 5 -3.02 -19.05 -61.71
N SER A 6 -2.40 -19.10 -60.52
CA SER A 6 -3.12 -19.32 -59.25
C SER A 6 -2.33 -18.82 -58.05
N GLN A 7 -2.77 -17.70 -57.46
CA GLN A 7 -2.04 -16.90 -56.47
C GLN A 7 -1.84 -17.56 -55.07
N HIS A 8 -2.30 -18.80 -54.87
CA HIS A 8 -2.17 -19.54 -53.61
C HIS A 8 -1.99 -21.05 -53.82
N LEU A 9 -1.28 -21.44 -54.89
CA LEU A 9 -1.07 -22.84 -55.25
C LEU A 9 -0.23 -23.57 -54.20
N CYS A 10 0.96 -23.03 -53.88
CA CYS A 10 1.78 -23.53 -52.78
C CYS A 10 1.32 -22.92 -51.45
N LYS A 11 1.27 -23.74 -50.39
CA LYS A 11 0.82 -23.37 -49.05
C LYS A 11 1.99 -23.05 -48.13
N ASN A 12 1.68 -22.52 -46.94
CA ASN A 12 2.64 -22.37 -45.83
C ASN A 12 3.95 -21.63 -46.20
N GLY A 13 3.85 -20.61 -47.05
CA GLY A 13 5.02 -19.80 -47.46
C GLY A 13 5.98 -20.49 -48.43
N ALA A 14 5.58 -21.63 -49.01
CA ALA A 14 6.38 -22.35 -50.00
C ALA A 14 6.54 -21.57 -51.32
N THR A 15 7.68 -21.80 -51.99
CA THR A 15 8.02 -21.12 -53.26
C THR A 15 7.57 -21.96 -54.45
N CYS A 16 6.78 -21.36 -55.36
CA CYS A 16 6.37 -22.03 -56.60
C CYS A 16 7.42 -21.87 -57.70
N VAL A 17 7.81 -22.97 -58.35
CA VAL A 17 8.70 -22.95 -59.53
C VAL A 17 8.07 -23.68 -60.73
N ASN A 18 8.13 -23.07 -61.91
CA ASN A 18 7.68 -23.70 -63.15
C ASN A 18 8.72 -24.75 -63.61
N ILE A 19 8.27 -25.95 -63.97
CA ILE A 19 9.12 -27.06 -64.43
C ILE A 19 8.73 -27.51 -65.84
N ARG A 20 9.72 -28.03 -66.59
CA ARG A 20 9.46 -28.56 -67.93
C ARG A 20 8.73 -29.91 -67.86
N PRO A 21 7.71 -30.17 -68.68
CA PRO A 21 6.82 -31.33 -68.59
C PRO A 21 7.43 -32.66 -69.08
N ASP A 22 8.75 -32.80 -69.10
CA ASP A 22 9.42 -33.91 -69.81
C ASP A 22 9.24 -35.28 -69.12
N ILE A 23 8.85 -35.32 -67.84
CA ILE A 23 8.65 -36.57 -67.06
C ILE A 23 7.41 -36.51 -66.13
N SER A 24 6.75 -35.36 -65.99
CA SER A 24 5.65 -35.14 -65.03
C SER A 24 4.42 -34.54 -65.71
N THR A 25 3.23 -34.98 -65.29
CA THR A 25 1.93 -34.41 -65.73
C THR A 25 1.66 -33.01 -65.17
N LYS A 26 2.50 -32.52 -64.23
CA LYS A 26 2.42 -31.17 -63.63
C LYS A 26 3.51 -30.26 -64.24
N ARG A 27 3.17 -28.98 -64.47
CA ARG A 27 4.07 -27.96 -65.04
C ARG A 27 4.69 -27.01 -64.00
N PHE A 28 4.43 -27.26 -62.73
CA PHE A 28 5.01 -26.53 -61.60
C PHE A 28 5.43 -27.52 -60.51
N LYS A 29 6.27 -27.07 -59.59
CA LYS A 29 6.63 -27.76 -58.36
C LYS A 29 6.67 -26.73 -57.22
N CYS A 30 6.18 -27.10 -56.05
CA CYS A 30 6.36 -26.31 -54.83
C CYS A 30 7.67 -26.72 -54.14
N ILE A 31 8.47 -25.74 -53.77
CA ILE A 31 9.65 -25.90 -52.91
C ILE A 31 9.21 -25.52 -51.50
N CYS A 32 9.08 -26.54 -50.65
CA CYS A 32 8.63 -26.37 -49.28
C CYS A 32 9.71 -25.72 -48.42
N ILE A 33 9.27 -24.87 -47.49
CA ILE A 33 10.14 -24.44 -46.39
C ILE A 33 10.36 -25.62 -45.43
N ASN A 34 11.43 -25.58 -44.63
CA ASN A 34 11.69 -26.62 -43.64
C ASN A 34 10.48 -26.80 -42.71
N GLY A 35 10.10 -28.05 -42.45
CA GLY A 35 8.95 -28.42 -41.62
C GLY A 35 7.65 -28.68 -42.37
N PHE A 36 7.60 -28.48 -43.69
CA PHE A 36 6.40 -28.80 -44.50
C PHE A 36 6.72 -29.75 -45.65
N ASP A 37 5.75 -30.61 -45.99
CA ASP A 37 5.80 -31.53 -47.12
C ASP A 37 4.45 -31.62 -47.86
N GLY A 38 4.38 -32.52 -48.84
CA GLY A 38 3.27 -32.62 -49.78
C GLY A 38 3.55 -31.93 -51.12
N ASP A 39 2.67 -32.20 -52.09
CA ASP A 39 2.79 -31.69 -53.46
C ASP A 39 2.66 -30.16 -53.52
N TYR A 40 1.94 -29.57 -52.56
CA TYR A 40 1.68 -28.15 -52.42
C TYR A 40 2.24 -27.59 -51.10
N CYS A 41 3.05 -28.35 -50.37
CA CYS A 41 3.56 -28.01 -49.04
C CYS A 41 2.45 -27.76 -48.02
N GLU A 42 1.34 -28.49 -48.16
CA GLU A 42 0.12 -28.35 -47.39
C GLU A 42 0.16 -29.10 -46.05
N HIS A 43 1.10 -30.02 -45.88
CA HIS A 43 1.22 -30.86 -44.71
C HIS A 43 2.37 -30.37 -43.84
N ASN A 44 2.09 -30.18 -42.54
CA ASN A 44 3.14 -30.01 -41.55
C ASN A 44 3.78 -31.37 -41.32
N VAL A 45 5.09 -31.46 -41.44
CA VAL A 45 5.83 -32.69 -41.15
C VAL A 45 5.71 -32.96 -39.66
N ASP A 46 5.36 -34.19 -39.30
CA ASP A 46 5.24 -34.60 -37.89
C ASP A 46 6.64 -34.68 -37.26
N ASP A 47 7.03 -33.61 -36.57
CA ASP A 47 8.30 -33.51 -35.84
C ASP A 47 8.30 -34.38 -34.56
N CYS A 48 7.15 -34.98 -34.20
CA CYS A 48 7.02 -35.83 -33.02
C CYS A 48 7.30 -37.32 -33.27
N ALA A 49 7.45 -37.77 -34.52
CA ALA A 49 7.61 -39.20 -34.86
C ALA A 49 8.78 -39.89 -34.13
N ASP A 50 9.90 -39.18 -33.97
CA ASP A 50 11.11 -39.63 -33.25
C ASP A 50 11.49 -38.64 -32.14
N ASN A 51 10.49 -38.11 -31.42
CA ASN A 51 10.74 -37.17 -30.34
C ASN A 51 11.56 -37.78 -29.19
N LEU A 52 12.29 -36.93 -28.48
CA LEU A 52 13.11 -37.31 -27.33
C LEU A 52 12.42 -36.99 -25.99
N CYS A 53 11.11 -36.68 -26.00
CA CYS A 53 10.39 -36.37 -24.78
C CYS A 53 10.39 -37.57 -23.84
N GLU A 54 10.58 -37.33 -22.54
CA GLU A 54 10.53 -38.39 -21.53
C GLU A 54 9.17 -39.08 -21.44
N LEU A 55 9.18 -40.32 -20.95
CA LEU A 55 7.98 -41.15 -20.81
C LEU A 55 6.90 -40.44 -19.97
N GLY A 56 5.68 -40.39 -20.52
CA GLY A 56 4.54 -39.73 -19.88
C GLY A 56 4.38 -38.25 -20.25
N SER A 57 5.33 -37.69 -21.01
CA SER A 57 5.19 -36.37 -21.62
C SER A 57 4.39 -36.43 -22.92
N LYS A 58 3.78 -35.31 -23.30
CA LYS A 58 3.09 -35.18 -24.59
C LYS A 58 3.93 -34.37 -25.55
N CYS A 59 4.31 -34.96 -26.68
CA CYS A 59 4.96 -34.20 -27.74
C CYS A 59 3.93 -33.29 -28.45
N ILE A 60 4.30 -32.02 -28.61
CA ILE A 60 3.56 -31.02 -29.36
C ILE A 60 4.33 -30.71 -30.63
N ASP A 61 3.73 -31.10 -31.75
CA ASP A 61 4.24 -30.84 -33.08
C ASP A 61 4.27 -29.34 -33.39
N GLY A 62 5.31 -28.90 -34.09
CA GLY A 62 5.55 -27.49 -34.44
C GLY A 62 6.03 -27.39 -35.89
N ILE A 63 6.70 -26.30 -36.25
CA ILE A 63 7.24 -26.13 -37.61
C ILE A 63 8.74 -26.38 -37.58
N ALA A 64 9.16 -27.53 -38.12
CA ALA A 64 10.56 -27.99 -38.12
C ALA A 64 11.17 -28.12 -36.72
N LYS A 65 10.32 -28.28 -35.71
CA LYS A 65 10.65 -28.40 -34.30
C LYS A 65 9.44 -28.96 -33.58
N TYR A 66 9.67 -29.65 -32.47
CA TYR A 66 8.64 -30.02 -31.53
C TYR A 66 8.92 -29.40 -30.15
N THR A 67 7.93 -29.46 -29.26
CA THR A 67 8.07 -29.10 -27.85
C THR A 67 7.45 -30.20 -27.00
N CYS A 68 8.05 -30.51 -25.86
CA CYS A 68 7.51 -31.49 -24.92
C CYS A 68 6.66 -30.77 -23.87
N ASP A 69 5.41 -31.19 -23.73
CA ASP A 69 4.56 -30.83 -22.61
C ASP A 69 4.82 -31.79 -21.45
N CYS A 70 5.49 -31.27 -20.43
CA CYS A 70 6.04 -32.09 -19.35
C CYS A 70 4.98 -32.50 -18.34
N PRO A 71 5.00 -33.75 -17.86
CA PRO A 71 4.15 -34.15 -16.76
C PRO A 71 4.57 -33.42 -15.48
N LEU A 72 3.65 -33.39 -14.51
CA LEU A 72 3.87 -32.72 -13.23
C LEU A 72 5.15 -33.25 -12.56
N GLY A 73 6.05 -32.33 -12.20
CA GLY A 73 7.34 -32.65 -11.58
C GLY A 73 8.48 -32.96 -12.53
N LYS A 74 8.31 -32.74 -13.84
CA LYS A 74 9.38 -32.79 -14.83
C LYS A 74 9.58 -31.44 -15.50
N ILE A 75 10.82 -31.12 -15.82
CA ILE A 75 11.23 -29.90 -16.52
C ILE A 75 12.34 -30.19 -17.54
N GLY A 76 12.70 -29.16 -18.30
CA GLY A 76 13.71 -29.22 -19.36
C GLY A 76 13.10 -29.40 -20.74
N VAL A 77 13.91 -29.18 -21.78
CA VAL A 77 13.47 -29.18 -23.18
C VAL A 77 12.80 -30.50 -23.58
N PHE A 78 13.24 -31.62 -23.00
CA PHE A 78 12.72 -32.96 -23.24
C PHE A 78 12.08 -33.58 -21.99
N CYS A 79 11.79 -32.77 -20.96
CA CYS A 79 11.26 -33.25 -19.68
C CYS A 79 12.19 -34.23 -18.93
N GLN A 80 13.48 -34.18 -19.23
CA GLN A 80 14.51 -35.10 -18.74
C GLN A 80 15.00 -34.80 -17.32
N LEU A 81 14.65 -33.64 -16.77
CA LEU A 81 15.06 -33.18 -15.46
C LEU A 81 13.88 -33.23 -14.49
N ASP A 82 14.15 -33.57 -13.24
CA ASP A 82 13.15 -33.49 -12.18
C ASP A 82 12.97 -32.04 -11.75
N ASP A 83 11.73 -31.62 -11.52
CA ASP A 83 11.41 -30.29 -11.01
C ASP A 83 11.73 -30.22 -9.50
N PRO A 84 12.75 -29.45 -9.09
CA PRO A 84 13.09 -29.32 -7.69
C PRO A 84 12.03 -28.57 -6.87
N CYS A 85 11.17 -27.77 -7.51
CA CYS A 85 10.15 -26.96 -6.83
C CYS A 85 8.96 -27.78 -6.34
N VAL A 86 8.77 -29.02 -6.81
CA VAL A 86 7.72 -29.93 -6.30
C VAL A 86 7.89 -30.26 -4.82
N LEU A 87 9.13 -30.22 -4.32
CA LEU A 87 9.42 -30.46 -2.91
C LEU A 87 9.24 -29.20 -2.04
N GLU A 88 8.73 -28.11 -2.62
CA GLU A 88 8.56 -26.80 -1.98
C GLU A 88 9.82 -26.36 -1.20
N PRO A 89 10.99 -26.28 -1.88
CA PRO A 89 12.25 -26.00 -1.21
C PRO A 89 12.36 -24.56 -0.69
N CYS A 90 11.50 -23.65 -1.14
CA CYS A 90 11.46 -22.25 -0.73
C CYS A 90 10.47 -22.05 0.42
N LYS A 91 10.75 -21.10 1.31
CA LYS A 91 9.80 -20.69 2.36
C LYS A 91 8.45 -20.31 1.76
N ALA A 92 7.37 -20.71 2.43
CA ALA A 92 6.00 -20.39 2.03
C ALA A 92 5.83 -18.89 1.73
N GLY A 93 5.29 -18.60 0.56
CA GLY A 93 5.09 -17.25 0.03
C GLY A 93 6.20 -16.74 -0.89
N SER A 94 7.40 -17.33 -0.86
CA SER A 94 8.48 -17.03 -1.81
C SER A 94 8.29 -17.77 -3.13
N GLU A 95 8.81 -17.22 -4.22
CA GLU A 95 8.68 -17.81 -5.56
C GLU A 95 9.85 -18.76 -5.83
N CYS A 96 9.55 -19.94 -6.36
CA CYS A 96 10.56 -20.93 -6.74
C CYS A 96 10.77 -20.87 -8.25
N VAL A 97 11.95 -20.40 -8.68
CA VAL A 97 12.30 -20.24 -10.09
C VAL A 97 13.25 -21.35 -10.51
N VAL A 98 12.85 -22.12 -11.52
CA VAL A 98 13.66 -23.23 -12.06
C VAL A 98 14.48 -22.77 -13.27
N ASP A 99 15.73 -23.19 -13.31
CA ASP A 99 16.53 -23.18 -14.52
C ASP A 99 16.31 -24.50 -15.27
N THR A 100 15.47 -24.43 -16.31
CA THR A 100 15.14 -25.60 -17.15
C THR A 100 16.33 -26.19 -17.92
N ALA A 101 17.46 -25.49 -18.04
CA ALA A 101 18.64 -26.01 -18.70
C ALA A 101 19.54 -26.83 -17.75
N SER A 102 19.71 -26.37 -16.50
CA SER A 102 20.57 -27.03 -15.52
C SER A 102 19.82 -27.94 -14.54
N GLY A 103 18.50 -27.79 -14.42
CA GLY A 103 17.66 -28.48 -13.42
C GLY A 103 17.86 -27.94 -12.01
N THR A 104 18.50 -26.78 -11.87
CA THR A 104 18.69 -26.11 -10.59
C THR A 104 17.53 -25.15 -10.32
N TYR A 105 17.42 -24.68 -9.09
CA TYR A 105 16.42 -23.68 -8.70
C TYR A 105 17.06 -22.56 -7.90
N GLN A 106 16.35 -21.43 -7.90
CA GLN A 106 16.59 -20.30 -7.02
C GLN A 106 15.27 -19.89 -6.39
N CYS A 107 15.31 -19.58 -5.09
CA CYS A 107 14.18 -18.96 -4.43
C CYS A 107 14.27 -17.43 -4.59
N GLU A 108 13.25 -16.82 -5.16
CA GLU A 108 13.05 -15.38 -5.07
C GLU A 108 12.32 -15.09 -3.77
N CYS A 109 13.10 -14.56 -2.81
CA CYS A 109 12.60 -14.34 -1.47
C CYS A 109 11.56 -13.23 -1.43
N GLN A 110 10.48 -13.47 -0.69
CA GLN A 110 9.68 -12.37 -0.18
C GLN A 110 10.59 -11.38 0.57
N LYS A 111 10.17 -10.11 0.58
CA LYS A 111 10.86 -9.09 1.37
C LYS A 111 11.09 -9.59 2.80
N GLY A 112 12.19 -9.15 3.42
CA GLY A 112 12.53 -9.47 4.82
C GLY A 112 13.10 -10.87 5.02
N TYR A 113 13.18 -11.70 3.97
CA TYR A 113 13.78 -13.03 4.03
C TYR A 113 14.98 -13.16 3.11
N THR A 114 15.94 -13.99 3.51
CA THR A 114 17.19 -14.25 2.79
C THR A 114 17.60 -15.71 2.89
N GLY A 115 18.76 -16.02 2.30
CA GLY A 115 19.32 -17.35 2.23
C GLY A 115 18.78 -18.15 1.05
N ARG A 116 19.39 -19.31 0.80
CA ARG A 116 19.09 -20.16 -0.37
C ARG A 116 17.62 -20.60 -0.44
N HIS A 117 17.01 -20.79 0.72
CA HIS A 117 15.63 -21.27 0.88
C HIS A 117 14.67 -20.17 1.34
N CYS A 118 15.13 -18.92 1.45
CA CYS A 118 14.37 -17.80 2.03
C CYS A 118 13.85 -18.09 3.45
N SER A 119 14.48 -19.00 4.18
CA SER A 119 14.09 -19.39 5.54
C SER A 119 14.72 -18.51 6.61
N GLU A 120 15.71 -17.71 6.24
CA GLU A 120 16.45 -16.85 7.16
C GLU A 120 15.77 -15.48 7.18
N ASP A 121 15.40 -15.03 8.37
CA ASP A 121 14.91 -13.67 8.60
C ASP A 121 16.08 -12.70 8.43
N ILE A 122 15.91 -11.66 7.62
CA ILE A 122 16.92 -10.61 7.48
C ILE A 122 16.96 -9.87 8.81
N ASN A 123 18.15 -9.70 9.39
CA ASN A 123 18.28 -8.82 10.56
C ASN A 123 18.37 -7.37 10.09
N GLU A 124 17.23 -6.68 10.03
CA GLU A 124 17.17 -5.29 9.57
C GLU A 124 17.92 -4.33 10.52
N CYS A 125 18.11 -4.73 11.79
CA CYS A 125 18.92 -3.97 12.75
C CYS A 125 20.42 -3.95 12.40
N GLU A 126 20.94 -4.95 11.69
CA GLU A 126 22.35 -4.96 11.25
C GLU A 126 22.60 -4.13 9.99
N LEU A 127 21.54 -3.87 9.23
CA LEU A 127 21.55 -2.98 8.07
C LEU A 127 21.52 -1.49 8.48
N CYS A 128 21.18 -1.20 9.74
CA CYS A 128 21.25 0.15 10.29
C CYS A 128 22.67 0.75 10.16
N PRO A 129 22.79 2.07 9.93
CA PRO A 129 24.09 2.75 9.94
C PRO A 129 24.87 2.47 11.22
N SER A 130 26.20 2.44 11.13
CA SER A 130 27.10 2.02 12.22
C SER A 130 26.91 2.78 13.54
N GLU A 131 26.45 4.03 13.49
CA GLU A 131 26.13 4.85 14.67
C GLU A 131 24.92 4.32 15.49
N TYR A 132 24.07 3.48 14.88
CA TYR A 132 22.85 2.92 15.48
C TYR A 132 22.90 1.41 15.69
N LYS A 133 23.99 0.74 15.29
CA LYS A 133 24.21 -0.69 15.58
C LYS A 133 24.17 -0.93 17.10
N GLY A 134 23.28 -1.80 17.55
CA GLY A 134 23.15 -2.20 18.96
C GLY A 134 22.22 -1.30 19.82
N ARG A 135 21.46 -0.38 19.22
CA ARG A 135 20.36 0.32 19.90
C ARG A 135 19.14 -0.60 20.07
N ASN A 136 18.13 -0.11 20.80
CA ASN A 136 16.81 -0.70 21.05
C ASN A 136 15.94 -0.85 19.77
N CYS A 137 16.52 -1.48 18.76
CA CYS A 137 15.87 -1.97 17.57
C CYS A 137 15.12 -3.25 17.91
N MET A 138 13.83 -3.28 17.58
CA MET A 138 13.03 -4.51 17.66
C MET A 138 13.05 -5.18 16.30
N GLN A 139 13.55 -6.41 16.28
CA GLN A 139 13.55 -7.27 15.09
C GLN A 139 12.13 -7.77 14.82
N HIS A 140 11.57 -7.43 13.68
CA HIS A 140 10.32 -7.97 13.16
C HIS A 140 10.49 -8.31 11.68
N VAL A 141 9.82 -9.37 11.22
CA VAL A 141 9.78 -9.76 9.81
C VAL A 141 9.33 -8.55 8.97
N ASN A 142 10.17 -8.08 8.05
CA ASN A 142 9.88 -6.92 7.19
C ASN A 142 9.72 -5.59 7.94
N LEU A 143 10.19 -5.48 9.18
CA LEU A 143 10.03 -4.24 9.92
C LEU A 143 11.16 -4.02 10.91
N CYS A 144 11.92 -2.96 10.69
CA CYS A 144 12.80 -2.42 11.68
C CYS A 144 12.10 -1.31 12.47
N GLU A 145 11.70 -1.58 13.71
CA GLU A 145 11.21 -0.55 14.62
C GLU A 145 12.32 -0.16 15.61
N VAL A 146 13.03 0.93 15.31
CA VAL A 146 14.04 1.48 16.21
C VAL A 146 13.37 2.54 17.07
N ASN A 147 13.14 2.36 18.36
CA ASN A 147 12.49 3.41 19.15
C ASN A 147 13.52 4.45 19.66
N PRO A 148 13.37 5.76 19.40
CA PRO A 148 12.35 6.40 18.56
C PRO A 148 12.65 6.26 17.05
N CYS A 149 11.61 6.01 16.24
CA CYS A 149 11.71 5.56 14.83
C CYS A 149 12.51 6.55 13.97
N ARG A 150 13.75 6.20 13.64
CA ARG A 150 14.63 6.97 12.75
C ARG A 150 14.68 6.42 11.32
N PHE A 151 14.34 5.15 11.14
CA PHE A 151 14.30 4.48 9.84
C PHE A 151 13.07 3.56 9.79
N TYR A 152 12.54 3.36 8.59
CA TYR A 152 11.41 2.49 8.28
C TYR A 152 11.59 1.91 6.86
N GLY A 153 10.71 1.02 6.45
CA GLY A 153 10.88 0.21 5.25
C GLY A 153 11.39 -1.19 5.57
N ASP A 154 11.24 -2.10 4.61
CA ASP A 154 11.50 -3.52 4.78
C ASP A 154 13.01 -3.82 4.92
N LEU A 155 13.88 -2.84 4.61
CA LEU A 155 15.34 -2.90 4.66
C LEU A 155 15.98 -1.66 5.31
N CYS A 156 15.23 -0.89 6.12
CA CYS A 156 15.67 0.40 6.68
C CYS A 156 16.09 1.45 5.63
N GLU A 157 15.59 1.32 4.42
CA GLU A 157 15.96 2.16 3.28
C GLU A 157 15.35 3.57 3.36
N HIS A 158 14.33 3.75 4.21
CA HIS A 158 13.66 5.02 4.39
C HIS A 158 13.96 5.63 5.76
N LYS A 159 14.23 6.93 5.81
CA LYS A 159 14.51 7.66 7.05
C LYS A 159 13.26 8.42 7.48
N CYS A 160 12.69 8.10 8.64
CA CYS A 160 11.57 8.85 9.20
C CYS A 160 12.02 10.23 9.67
N VAL A 161 11.23 11.26 9.37
CA VAL A 161 11.43 12.60 9.95
C VAL A 161 10.66 12.75 11.26
N TYR A 162 9.49 12.11 11.44
CA TYR A 162 8.79 11.99 12.75
C TYR A 162 7.99 10.67 12.86
N GLY A 163 8.00 10.06 14.05
CA GLY A 163 7.40 8.75 14.32
C GLY A 163 6.11 8.83 15.14
N SER A 164 4.98 8.56 14.51
CA SER A 164 3.85 7.79 15.05
C SER A 164 3.19 7.06 13.86
N ARG A 165 2.24 6.14 14.11
CA ARG A 165 1.75 5.13 13.14
C ARG A 165 1.21 5.65 11.77
N ASP A 166 1.12 6.96 11.56
CA ASP A 166 0.81 7.59 10.27
C ASP A 166 1.82 8.70 9.91
N ALA A 167 3.11 8.35 9.79
CA ALA A 167 4.15 9.30 9.41
C ALA A 167 3.95 9.83 7.98
N ILE A 168 3.82 11.16 7.83
CA ILE A 168 3.94 11.82 6.52
C ILE A 168 5.41 11.83 6.12
N CYS A 169 5.72 11.10 5.06
CA CYS A 169 7.04 10.92 4.51
C CYS A 169 7.30 12.03 3.50
N ILE A 170 8.03 13.07 3.92
CA ILE A 170 8.45 14.15 3.02
C ILE A 170 9.90 13.85 2.64
N GLU A 171 10.17 13.70 1.35
CA GLU A 171 11.54 13.79 0.83
C GLU A 171 12.13 15.15 1.24
N TYR A 172 13.43 15.17 1.52
CA TYR A 172 14.31 16.32 1.77
C TYR A 172 14.78 16.59 3.21
N GLU A 173 16.09 16.82 3.29
CA GLU A 173 16.98 16.89 4.43
C GLU A 173 16.78 18.14 5.30
N LEU A 174 16.28 18.01 6.54
CA LEU A 174 16.38 19.08 7.55
C LEU A 174 16.64 18.55 8.97
N ASN A 175 17.24 19.42 9.78
CA ASN A 175 17.77 19.17 11.12
C ASN A 175 16.62 19.22 12.17
N LEU A 176 16.46 18.25 13.07
CA LEU A 176 15.25 18.09 13.93
C LEU A 176 14.91 19.27 14.85
N LYS A 177 15.87 20.11 15.24
CA LYS A 177 15.58 21.37 15.97
C LYS A 177 15.16 22.52 15.04
N GLN A 178 15.53 22.42 13.77
CA GLN A 178 15.19 23.36 12.72
C GLN A 178 13.78 23.05 12.18
N ILE A 179 13.38 21.78 12.09
CA ILE A 179 12.09 21.39 11.54
C ILE A 179 10.89 21.88 12.37
N ASP A 180 10.95 21.84 13.71
CA ASP A 180 9.90 22.43 14.56
C ASP A 180 9.78 23.96 14.38
N SER A 181 10.87 24.64 13.98
CA SER A 181 10.83 26.06 13.60
C SER A 181 10.43 26.30 12.15
N ASP A 182 10.71 25.35 11.26
CA ASP A 182 10.52 25.49 9.81
C ASP A 182 9.10 25.08 9.37
N VAL A 183 8.46 24.12 10.04
CA VAL A 183 7.07 23.71 9.74
C VAL A 183 6.10 24.89 9.93
N PRO A 184 6.12 25.62 11.06
CA PRO A 184 5.33 26.85 11.19
C PRO A 184 5.71 27.92 10.16
N GLN A 185 6.95 27.96 9.66
CA GLN A 185 7.35 28.92 8.63
C GLN A 185 6.85 28.53 7.24
N ALA A 186 6.89 27.25 6.89
CA ALA A 186 6.39 26.74 5.62
C ALA A 186 4.87 26.91 5.51
N ILE A 187 4.13 26.65 6.59
CA ILE A 187 2.67 26.88 6.60
C ILE A 187 2.37 28.37 6.53
N LYS A 188 3.14 29.24 7.19
CA LYS A 188 3.00 30.71 7.02
C LYS A 188 3.19 31.13 5.56
N GLN A 189 4.22 30.62 4.89
CA GLN A 189 4.42 30.89 3.46
C GLN A 189 3.26 30.38 2.61
N PHE A 190 2.73 29.19 2.93
CA PHE A 190 1.55 28.65 2.28
C PHE A 190 0.32 29.57 2.45
N CYS A 191 0.10 30.12 3.65
CA CYS A 191 -0.98 31.08 3.89
C CYS A 191 -0.82 32.35 3.02
N GLU A 192 0.41 32.84 2.85
CA GLU A 192 0.72 34.00 1.99
C GLU A 192 0.44 33.69 0.51
N ASP A 193 0.93 32.55 0.02
CA ASP A 193 0.78 32.12 -1.37
C ASP A 193 -0.71 31.95 -1.75
N HIS A 194 -1.53 31.49 -0.82
CA HIS A 194 -2.98 31.31 -0.98
C HIS A 194 -3.80 32.55 -0.56
N LYS A 195 -3.14 33.65 -0.19
CA LYS A 195 -3.77 34.92 0.21
C LYS A 195 -4.81 34.77 1.32
N CYS A 196 -4.53 33.90 2.29
CA CYS A 196 -5.45 33.66 3.42
C CYS A 196 -5.79 34.95 4.17
N GLU A 197 -4.89 35.92 4.24
CA GLU A 197 -5.16 37.25 4.85
C GLU A 197 -6.36 37.98 4.24
N THR A 198 -6.68 37.73 2.97
CA THR A 198 -7.83 38.34 2.28
C THR A 198 -9.14 37.58 2.48
N LYS A 199 -9.05 36.39 3.08
CA LYS A 199 -10.15 35.45 3.29
C LYS A 199 -10.61 35.45 4.76
N ILE A 200 -9.72 35.75 5.70
CA ILE A 200 -10.01 35.86 7.14
C ILE A 200 -11.31 36.61 7.45
N GLY A 201 -12.19 35.98 8.23
CA GLY A 201 -13.37 36.61 8.84
C GLY A 201 -14.43 37.06 7.84
N ASN A 202 -14.46 36.42 6.66
CA ASN A 202 -15.45 36.64 5.61
C ASN A 202 -16.78 35.90 5.90
N GLY A 203 -16.81 35.02 6.91
CA GLY A 203 -17.96 34.22 7.31
C GLY A 203 -18.11 32.89 6.55
N VAL A 204 -17.11 32.51 5.76
CA VAL A 204 -17.00 31.26 5.00
C VAL A 204 -15.72 30.57 5.45
N CYS A 205 -15.80 29.29 5.79
CA CYS A 205 -14.60 28.52 6.11
C CYS A 205 -13.87 28.11 4.83
N ASP A 206 -12.78 28.81 4.49
CA ASP A 206 -11.83 28.44 3.44
C ASP A 206 -10.91 27.33 3.97
N SER A 207 -11.13 26.09 3.52
CA SER A 207 -10.46 24.89 4.05
C SER A 207 -8.93 24.93 3.98
N GLU A 208 -8.37 25.54 2.94
CA GLU A 208 -6.94 25.75 2.77
C GLU A 208 -6.35 26.73 3.80
N CYS A 209 -7.17 27.61 4.38
CA CYS A 209 -6.78 28.56 5.41
C CYS A 209 -7.09 28.05 6.83
N ASN A 210 -7.54 26.79 6.96
CA ASN A 210 -7.87 26.17 8.24
C ASN A 210 -6.65 25.58 8.96
N HIS A 211 -5.59 26.38 9.10
CA HIS A 211 -4.39 26.02 9.86
C HIS A 211 -4.19 27.00 11.02
N TYR A 212 -3.51 26.56 12.08
CA TYR A 212 -3.21 27.41 13.23
C TYR A 212 -2.44 28.68 12.81
N GLU A 213 -1.46 28.53 11.91
CA GLU A 213 -0.66 29.63 11.36
C GLU A 213 -1.47 30.58 10.48
N CYS A 214 -2.54 30.11 9.86
CA CYS A 214 -3.49 30.91 9.09
C CYS A 214 -4.68 31.39 9.96
N GLU A 215 -4.56 31.29 11.29
CA GLU A 215 -5.58 31.67 12.27
C GLU A 215 -6.93 30.98 12.12
N PHE A 216 -6.96 29.77 11.55
CA PHE A 216 -8.19 29.04 11.23
C PHE A 216 -9.17 29.90 10.41
N ASP A 217 -8.63 30.59 9.41
CA ASP A 217 -9.36 31.50 8.53
C ASP A 217 -10.08 32.63 9.30
N GLY A 218 -9.37 33.25 10.25
CA GLY A 218 -9.96 34.29 11.11
C GLY A 218 -10.99 33.76 12.11
N GLY A 219 -11.02 32.44 12.27
CA GLY A 219 -12.00 31.74 13.07
C GLY A 219 -13.28 31.36 12.32
N ASP A 220 -13.39 31.63 11.01
CA ASP A 220 -14.52 31.17 10.22
C ASP A 220 -14.65 29.63 10.24
N CYS A 221 -13.52 28.92 10.40
CA CYS A 221 -13.47 27.47 10.57
C CYS A 221 -13.49 26.99 12.03
N SER A 222 -13.36 27.89 13.02
CA SER A 222 -13.22 27.56 14.45
C SER A 222 -14.18 28.35 15.34
N ALA A 223 -15.38 28.64 14.83
CA ALA A 223 -16.45 29.34 15.55
C ALA A 223 -16.02 30.70 16.14
N LEU A 224 -15.21 31.45 15.39
CA LEU A 224 -14.65 32.76 15.74
C LEU A 224 -13.76 32.73 17.01
N THR A 225 -13.13 31.59 17.29
CA THR A 225 -12.22 31.42 18.42
C THR A 225 -10.82 31.01 17.97
N LYS A 226 -9.82 31.25 18.83
CA LYS A 226 -8.44 30.73 18.67
C LYS A 226 -8.21 29.62 19.71
N PRO A 227 -8.56 28.35 19.43
CA PRO A 227 -8.76 27.33 20.46
C PRO A 227 -7.47 26.98 21.23
N PHE A 228 -6.31 27.07 20.56
CA PHE A 228 -5.01 26.68 21.12
C PHE A 228 -4.18 27.86 21.63
N SER A 229 -4.72 29.09 21.71
CA SER A 229 -3.91 30.27 22.06
C SER A 229 -3.21 30.20 23.42
N SER A 230 -3.75 29.38 24.34
CA SER A 230 -3.20 29.17 25.69
C SER A 230 -2.24 27.99 25.78
N CYS A 231 -2.13 27.17 24.73
CA CYS A 231 -1.31 25.97 24.71
C CYS A 231 0.18 26.31 24.57
N ALA A 232 1.05 25.53 25.23
CA ALA A 232 2.50 25.72 25.16
C ALA A 232 3.06 25.47 23.75
N THR A 233 2.45 24.56 23.00
CA THR A 233 2.84 24.17 21.64
C THR A 233 1.62 24.22 20.71
N PRO A 234 1.10 25.41 20.41
CA PRO A 234 -0.26 25.57 19.89
C PRO A 234 -0.40 25.14 18.42
N SER A 235 0.64 25.39 17.61
CA SER A 235 0.77 24.91 16.23
C SER A 235 0.78 23.38 16.14
N PHE A 236 1.53 22.74 17.04
CA PHE A 236 1.63 21.29 17.09
C PHE A 236 0.32 20.66 17.56
N CYS A 237 -0.22 21.09 18.70
CA CYS A 237 -1.43 20.52 19.27
C CYS A 237 -2.68 20.77 18.40
N ALA A 238 -2.74 21.87 17.65
CA ALA A 238 -3.81 22.07 16.68
C ALA A 238 -3.84 21.03 15.55
N ARG A 239 -2.69 20.46 15.17
CA ARG A 239 -2.60 19.48 14.08
C ARG A 239 -2.93 18.05 14.51
N VAL A 240 -2.65 17.73 15.77
CA VAL A 240 -2.88 16.39 16.34
C VAL A 240 -4.18 16.29 17.14
N PHE A 241 -4.90 17.40 17.31
CA PHE A 241 -6.15 17.42 18.06
C PHE A 241 -7.20 16.47 17.47
N HIS A 242 -7.63 15.51 18.29
CA HIS A 242 -8.69 14.54 17.95
C HIS A 242 -8.34 13.66 16.73
N ASP A 243 -7.06 13.31 16.56
CA ASP A 243 -6.56 12.43 15.50
C ASP A 243 -6.70 10.92 15.84
N SER A 244 -7.29 10.60 16.99
CA SER A 244 -7.46 9.24 17.55
C SER A 244 -6.17 8.59 18.06
N LYS A 245 -5.10 9.36 18.26
CA LYS A 245 -3.86 8.93 18.94
C LYS A 245 -3.58 9.83 20.11
N CYS A 246 -3.10 9.24 21.20
CA CYS A 246 -2.70 10.02 22.35
C CYS A 246 -1.34 10.70 22.10
N ASP A 247 -1.34 12.04 22.13
CA ASP A 247 -0.19 12.93 22.16
C ASP A 247 -0.02 13.54 23.57
N PRO A 248 0.81 12.94 24.44
CA PRO A 248 0.93 13.36 25.85
C PRO A 248 1.36 14.81 26.05
N ALA A 249 2.04 15.41 25.07
CA ALA A 249 2.44 16.82 25.09
C ALA A 249 1.24 17.77 24.93
N CYS A 250 0.12 17.30 24.39
CA CYS A 250 -1.11 18.06 24.13
C CYS A 250 -2.24 17.72 25.11
N ALA A 251 -2.00 16.78 26.03
CA ALA A 251 -3.00 16.29 26.99
C ALA A 251 -3.35 17.29 28.12
N SER A 252 -2.86 18.53 28.09
CA SER A 252 -3.18 19.55 29.10
C SER A 252 -4.50 20.28 28.80
N GLU A 253 -5.09 20.89 29.83
CA GLU A 253 -6.33 21.67 29.68
C GLU A 253 -6.15 22.83 28.68
N GLU A 254 -4.99 23.48 28.72
CA GLU A 254 -4.65 24.60 27.83
C GLU A 254 -4.50 24.18 26.37
N CYS A 255 -4.24 22.89 26.14
CA CYS A 255 -4.13 22.25 24.82
C CYS A 255 -5.36 21.39 24.49
N LEU A 256 -6.48 21.63 25.20
CA LEU A 256 -7.78 21.00 24.96
C LEU A 256 -7.78 19.47 25.11
N PHE A 257 -6.93 18.96 26.02
CA PHE A 257 -6.81 17.54 26.35
C PHE A 257 -6.57 16.64 25.14
N ASP A 258 -5.89 17.17 24.11
CA ASP A 258 -5.61 16.42 22.89
C ASP A 258 -6.87 15.84 22.22
N GLY A 259 -7.99 16.58 22.26
CA GLY A 259 -9.27 16.08 21.74
C GLY A 259 -9.78 14.83 22.48
N PHE A 260 -9.30 14.59 23.70
CA PHE A 260 -9.51 13.39 24.51
C PHE A 260 -8.92 12.09 23.94
N ASP A 261 -7.97 12.16 23.02
CA ASP A 261 -7.34 10.95 22.47
C ASP A 261 -6.46 10.21 23.50
N CYS A 262 -5.95 10.95 24.49
CA CYS A 262 -5.28 10.40 25.67
C CYS A 262 -6.22 9.89 26.76
N ALA A 263 -7.52 10.16 26.67
CA ALA A 263 -8.48 9.55 27.58
C ALA A 263 -8.56 8.05 27.29
N ALA A 264 -8.60 7.22 28.33
CA ALA A 264 -8.82 5.78 28.16
C ALA A 264 -10.09 5.57 27.33
N ARG A 265 -10.00 4.84 26.21
CA ARG A 265 -11.08 4.61 25.23
C ARG A 265 -12.44 4.58 25.91
N ILE A 266 -13.14 5.70 25.82
CA ILE A 266 -14.47 5.90 26.36
C ILE A 266 -15.40 5.11 25.43
N GLU A 267 -15.88 3.94 25.90
CA GLU A 267 -16.92 3.17 25.19
C GLU A 267 -18.14 4.08 24.94
N ARG A 268 -18.88 3.86 23.85
CA ARG A 268 -20.12 4.61 23.60
C ARG A 268 -21.11 4.41 24.75
N CYS A 269 -21.97 5.40 25.00
CA CYS A 269 -23.05 5.29 25.98
C CYS A 269 -23.84 3.98 25.76
N PRO A 270 -23.88 3.05 26.73
CA PRO A 270 -24.51 1.74 26.57
C PRO A 270 -26.02 1.80 26.26
N PHE A 271 -26.68 2.90 26.63
CA PHE A 271 -28.12 3.13 26.46
C PHE A 271 -28.41 4.42 25.69
N GLU A 272 -27.72 4.63 24.57
CA GLU A 272 -27.73 5.88 23.80
C GLU A 272 -29.16 6.40 23.49
N GLU A 273 -30.05 5.56 22.96
CA GLU A 273 -31.43 5.98 22.61
C GLU A 273 -32.27 6.35 23.83
N LEU A 274 -32.14 5.61 24.93
CA LEU A 274 -32.85 5.89 26.18
C LEU A 274 -32.34 7.20 26.80
N CYS A 275 -31.02 7.34 26.91
CA CYS A 275 -30.42 8.51 27.53
C CYS A 275 -30.62 9.78 26.71
N LYS A 276 -30.66 9.69 25.37
CA LYS A 276 -31.05 10.84 24.52
C LYS A 276 -32.48 11.29 24.76
N ALA A 277 -33.42 10.35 24.94
CA ALA A 277 -34.83 10.68 25.19
C ALA A 277 -35.07 11.30 26.57
N HIS A 278 -34.16 11.05 27.52
CA HIS A 278 -34.24 11.51 28.91
C HIS A 278 -33.26 12.63 29.27
N TYR A 279 -32.38 13.03 28.33
CA TYR A 279 -31.35 14.03 28.57
C TYR A 279 -31.90 15.40 28.99
N ALA A 280 -31.46 15.92 30.14
CA ALA A 280 -31.83 17.25 30.65
C ALA A 280 -33.37 17.47 30.74
N ASN A 281 -34.10 16.41 31.09
CA ASN A 281 -35.56 16.43 31.25
C ASN A 281 -36.01 16.89 32.66
N GLY A 282 -35.06 17.13 33.58
CA GLY A 282 -35.29 17.52 34.96
C GLY A 282 -35.53 16.35 35.93
N ILE A 283 -35.35 15.12 35.48
CA ILE A 283 -35.51 13.87 36.24
C ILE A 283 -34.18 13.15 36.21
N CYS A 284 -33.58 12.95 37.38
CA CYS A 284 -32.33 12.19 37.47
C CYS A 284 -32.55 10.70 37.16
N ASP A 285 -32.06 10.27 36.01
CA ASP A 285 -32.00 8.90 35.51
C ASP A 285 -30.58 8.34 35.76
N ASP A 286 -30.40 7.63 36.88
CA ASP A 286 -29.08 7.15 37.34
C ASP A 286 -28.34 6.28 36.31
N ILE A 287 -29.07 5.59 35.43
CA ILE A 287 -28.52 4.76 34.34
C ILE A 287 -27.81 5.63 33.28
N CYS A 288 -28.25 6.88 33.12
CA CYS A 288 -27.72 7.87 32.19
C CYS A 288 -26.72 8.83 32.86
N ASN A 289 -26.58 8.78 34.19
CA ASN A 289 -25.66 9.61 34.96
C ASN A 289 -24.20 9.09 34.94
N THR A 290 -23.63 8.96 33.76
CA THR A 290 -22.23 8.57 33.56
C THR A 290 -21.55 9.53 32.59
N ALA A 291 -20.21 9.62 32.64
CA ALA A 291 -19.45 10.43 31.68
C ALA A 291 -19.75 10.03 30.22
N LEU A 292 -19.95 8.73 29.98
CA LEU A 292 -20.27 8.18 28.64
C LEU A 292 -21.61 8.70 28.10
N CYS A 293 -22.56 8.94 28.99
CA CYS A 293 -23.92 9.36 28.68
C CYS A 293 -24.18 10.83 29.08
N LEU A 294 -23.10 11.64 29.17
CA LEU A 294 -23.14 13.09 29.43
C LEU A 294 -23.85 13.47 30.74
N TYR A 295 -23.70 12.63 31.77
CA TYR A 295 -24.22 12.86 33.13
C TYR A 295 -25.71 13.23 33.16
N ASP A 296 -26.51 12.59 32.30
CA ASP A 296 -27.95 12.83 32.21
C ASP A 296 -28.33 14.31 32.01
N GLY A 297 -27.48 15.06 31.30
CA GLY A 297 -27.69 16.49 31.06
C GLY A 297 -27.62 17.35 32.33
N GLY A 298 -27.08 16.80 33.42
CA GLY A 298 -26.98 17.49 34.71
C GLY A 298 -28.22 17.35 35.59
N ASP A 299 -29.21 16.53 35.23
CA ASP A 299 -30.42 16.32 36.03
C ASP A 299 -30.13 15.72 37.42
N CYS A 300 -29.00 15.03 37.55
CA CYS A 300 -28.50 14.50 38.82
C CYS A 300 -27.55 15.44 39.59
N ALA A 301 -27.19 16.61 39.02
CA ALA A 301 -26.14 17.48 39.55
C ALA A 301 -26.50 18.15 40.89
N ASP A 302 -27.78 18.23 41.25
CA ASP A 302 -28.23 18.75 42.56
C ASP A 302 -28.03 17.73 43.71
N ARG A 303 -27.69 16.47 43.39
CA ARG A 303 -27.46 15.40 44.38
C ARG A 303 -25.99 15.29 44.81
N GLU A 304 -25.06 15.67 43.95
CA GLU A 304 -23.63 15.79 44.28
C GLU A 304 -23.27 17.26 44.48
N HIS A 305 -22.38 17.58 45.42
CA HIS A 305 -21.89 18.95 45.61
C HIS A 305 -21.10 19.39 44.36
N SER A 306 -21.78 19.87 43.32
CA SER A 306 -21.13 20.35 42.10
C SER A 306 -20.20 21.52 42.43
N LYS A 307 -18.90 21.33 42.19
CA LYS A 307 -17.96 22.44 42.04
C LYS A 307 -18.27 23.13 40.72
N ASN A 308 -19.28 23.99 40.72
CA ASN A 308 -19.62 24.81 39.58
C ASN A 308 -18.46 25.77 39.26
N SER A 309 -17.67 25.45 38.26
CA SER A 309 -16.98 26.46 37.45
C SER A 309 -18.07 27.27 36.76
N LYS A 310 -18.31 28.52 37.18
CA LYS A 310 -19.27 29.41 36.50
C LYS A 310 -18.73 29.78 35.12
N VAL A 311 -18.93 28.91 34.13
CA VAL A 311 -18.62 29.17 32.73
C VAL A 311 -19.92 29.44 32.01
N ARG A 312 -20.04 30.62 31.37
CA ARG A 312 -21.18 30.95 30.51
C ARG A 312 -20.74 30.77 29.06
N VAL A 313 -21.19 29.69 28.43
CA VAL A 313 -20.97 29.45 27.00
C VAL A 313 -22.12 30.12 26.23
N SER A 314 -21.80 30.88 25.17
CA SER A 314 -22.78 31.51 24.28
C SER A 314 -22.57 30.98 22.87
N LEU A 315 -23.56 30.28 22.31
CA LEU A 315 -23.54 29.79 20.92
C LEU A 315 -24.52 30.61 20.07
N ALA A 316 -24.10 30.97 18.85
CA ALA A 316 -24.99 31.52 17.83
C ALA A 316 -25.33 30.39 16.83
N LEU A 317 -26.59 29.99 16.77
CA LEU A 317 -27.09 28.93 15.89
C LEU A 317 -27.94 29.54 14.77
N HIS A 318 -27.64 29.20 13.52
CA HIS A 318 -28.53 29.49 12.39
C HIS A 318 -29.53 28.32 12.26
N LEU A 319 -30.74 28.52 12.76
CA LEU A 319 -31.84 27.56 12.60
C LEU A 319 -32.53 27.88 11.25
N ILE A 320 -32.34 27.01 10.27
CA ILE A 320 -33.03 27.06 8.96
C ILE A 320 -34.35 26.31 9.08
#